data_AF-B6YWZ2-F1
#
_entry.id   AF-B6YWZ2-F1
#
_cell.length_a   1.000
_cell.length_b   1.000
_cell.length_c   1.000
_cell.angle_alpha   90.00
_cell.angle_beta   90.00
_cell.angle_gamma   90.00
#
_symmetry.space_group_name_H-M   'P 1'
#
loop_
_entity.id
_entity.type
_entity.pdbx_description
1 polymer ?
#
loop_
_entity_poly.entity_id
_entity_poly.type
_entity_poly.pdbx_seq_one_letter_code
_entity_poly.pdbx_strand_id
1 'polypeptide(L)' 'MLARIVYYRENTLPEELVVAVNSIEKAEKIAREKMGEFKAVDFEVEMIA' A
#
# COMPACT_ATOMS: atom_id res chain seq x y z
N MET A 1 -12.60 8.12 -3.63
CA MET A 1 -11.17 8.49 -3.68
C MET A 1 -10.37 7.21 -3.80
N LEU A 2 -9.27 7.25 -4.54
CA LEU A 2 -8.39 6.10 -4.68
C LEU A 2 -7.15 6.34 -3.83
N ALA A 3 -6.50 5.27 -3.42
CA ALA A 3 -5.16 5.31 -2.86
C ALA A 3 -4.30 4.29 -3.62
N ARG A 4 -3.09 4.70 -4.01
CA ARG A 4 -2.04 3.79 -4.44
C ARG A 4 -1.22 3.41 -3.21
N ILE A 5 -1.01 2.12 -3.03
CA ILE A 5 -0.12 1.56 -2.03
C ILE A 5 1.04 0.92 -2.77
N VAL A 6 2.27 1.33 -2.46
CA VAL A 6 3.50 0.74 -3.01
C VAL A 6 4.17 -0.06 -1.92
N TYR A 7 4.44 -1.34 -2.18
CA TYR A 7 5.11 -2.25 -1.26
C TYR A 7 6.56 -2.47 -1.67
N TYR A 8 7.49 -2.06 -0.82
CA TYR A 8 8.93 -2.24 -1.05
C TYR A 8 9.40 -3.60 -0.53
N ARG A 9 10.29 -4.25 -1.27
CA ARG A 9 10.87 -5.56 -0.93
C ARG A 9 12.39 -5.50 -1.13
N GLU A 10 13.13 -6.26 -0.32
CA GLU A 10 14.61 -6.13 -0.27
C GLU A 10 15.32 -6.44 -1.60
N ASN A 11 14.85 -7.44 -2.35
CA ASN A 11 15.58 -7.99 -3.50
C ASN A 11 14.71 -8.09 -4.77
N THR A 12 13.61 -7.34 -4.84
CA THR A 12 12.67 -7.41 -5.97
C THR A 12 12.04 -6.05 -6.22
N LEU A 13 11.46 -5.88 -7.40
CA LEU A 13 10.73 -4.66 -7.73
C LEU A 13 9.55 -4.45 -6.75
N PRO A 14 9.25 -3.18 -6.43
CA PRO A 14 8.07 -2.84 -5.64
C PRO A 14 6.80 -3.34 -6.32
N GLU A 15 5.81 -3.70 -5.52
CA GLU A 15 4.47 -4.04 -6.01
C GLU A 15 3.48 -2.95 -5.67
N GLU A 16 2.60 -2.65 -6.61
CA GLU A 16 1.61 -1.59 -6.48
C GLU A 16 0.20 -2.18 -6.34
N LEU A 17 -0.59 -1.56 -5.46
CA LEU A 17 -1.99 -1.89 -5.23
C LEU A 17 -2.81 -0.60 -5.21
N VAL A 18 -3.80 -0.49 -6.10
CA VAL A 18 -4.75 0.63 -6.09
C VAL A 18 -6.03 0.17 -5.40
N VAL A 19 -6.45 0.91 -4.38
CA VAL A 19 -7.64 0.60 -3.57
C VAL A 19 -8.58 1.80 -3.48
N ALA A 20 -9.88 1.52 -3.44
CA ALA A 20 -10.90 2.51 -3.17
C ALA A 20 -11.03 2.75 -1.66
N VAL A 21 -10.82 3.99 -1.22
CA VAL A 21 -10.86 4.40 0.18
C VAL A 21 -11.61 5.71 0.36
N ASN A 22 -12.05 5.96 1.58
CA ASN A 22 -12.70 7.20 1.98
C ASN A 22 -11.80 8.08 2.88
N SER A 23 -10.66 7.57 3.34
CA SER A 23 -9.67 8.32 4.13
C SER A 23 -8.28 7.69 4.01
N ILE A 24 -7.25 8.43 4.43
CA ILE A 24 -5.85 7.95 4.41
C ILE A 24 -5.61 6.88 5.48
N GLU A 25 -6.26 6.99 6.64
CA GLU A 25 -6.13 6.03 7.75
C GLU A 25 -6.63 4.64 7.32
N LYS A 26 -7.70 4.60 6.51
CA LYS A 26 -8.19 3.35 5.94
C LYS A 26 -7.17 2.75 4.95
N ALA A 27 -6.55 3.58 4.11
CA ALA A 27 -5.51 3.12 3.19
C ALA A 27 -4.30 2.57 3.93
N GLU A 28 -3.81 3.26 4.98
CA GLU A 28 -2.73 2.76 5.83
C GLU A 28 -3.08 1.45 6.53
N LYS A 29 -4.31 1.31 7.02
CA LYS A 29 -4.76 0.06 7.64
C LYS A 29 -4.68 -1.10 6.65
N ILE A 30 -5.20 -0.90 5.43
CA ILE A 30 -5.11 -1.90 4.36
C ILE A 30 -3.64 -2.20 4.03
N ALA A 31 -2.80 -1.16 3.95
CA ALA A 31 -1.38 -1.30 3.68
C ALA A 31 -0.69 -2.21 4.69
N ARG A 32 -0.88 -1.95 6.00
CA ARG A 32 -0.31 -2.74 7.09
C ARG A 32 -0.82 -4.19 7.11
N GLU A 33 -2.13 -4.40 6.93
CA GLU A 33 -2.72 -5.74 6.94
C GLU A 33 -2.16 -6.62 5.82
N LYS A 34 -1.89 -6.03 4.65
CA LYS A 34 -1.38 -6.75 3.48
C LYS A 34 0.14 -6.83 3.39
N MET A 35 0.87 -6.08 4.22
CA MET A 35 2.34 -6.05 4.23
C MET A 35 2.96 -7.45 4.33
N GLY A 36 2.36 -8.34 5.14
CA GLY A 36 2.79 -9.74 5.27
C GLY A 36 2.50 -10.61 4.04
N GLU A 37 1.38 -10.39 3.35
CA GLU A 37 1.03 -11.09 2.11
C GLU A 37 2.07 -10.81 1.00
N PHE A 38 2.50 -9.55 0.91
CA PHE A 38 3.47 -9.09 -0.08
C PHE A 38 4.93 -9.32 0.33
N LYS A 39 5.20 -9.84 1.53
CA LYS A 39 6.56 -9.90 2.11
C LYS A 39 7.30 -8.56 2.01
N ALA A 40 6.55 -7.48 2.23
CA ALA A 40 7.07 -6.13 2.12
C ALA A 40 7.83 -5.74 3.38
N VAL A 41 8.93 -5.01 3.21
CA VAL A 41 9.71 -4.43 4.32
C VAL A 41 9.27 -3.01 4.67
N ASP A 42 8.66 -2.32 3.72
CA ASP A 42 8.07 -1.01 3.91
C ASP A 42 6.93 -0.78 2.91
N PHE A 43 6.13 0.25 3.13
CA PHE A 43 5.10 0.66 2.19
C PHE A 43 4.93 2.19 2.14
N GLU A 44 4.48 2.68 0.99
CA GLU A 44 4.07 4.07 0.77
C GLU A 44 2.59 4.12 0.40
N VAL A 45 1.86 5.11 0.92
CA VAL A 45 0.47 5.36 0.58
C VAL A 45 0.35 6.74 -0.06
N GLU A 46 -0.17 6.78 -1.28
CA GLU A 46 -0.45 8.00 -2.02
C GLU A 46 -1.95 8.11 -2.30
N MET A 47 -2.57 9.22 -1.90
CA MET A 47 -3.98 9.48 -2.21
C MET A 47 -4.10 9.99 -3.64
N ILE A 48 -4.87 9.27 -4.47
CA ILE A 48 -5.13 9.65 -5.86
C ILE A 48 -6.53 10.26 -5.92
N ALA A 49 -6.58 11.55 -6.27
CA ALA A 49 -7.79 12.34 -6.44
C ALA A 49 -8.46 12.06 -7.79
#